data_AF-A0A967IHB3-F1
#
_entry.id   AF-A0A967IHB3-F1
#
_cell.length_a   1.000
_cell.length_b   1.000
_cell.length_c   1.000
_cell.angle_alpha   90.00
_cell.angle_beta   90.00
_cell.angle_gamma   90.00
#
_symmetry.space_group_name_H-M   'P 1'
#
loop_
_entity.id
_entity.type
_entity.pdbx_description
1 polymer ?
#
loop_
_entity_poly.entity_id
_entity_poly.type
_entity_poly.pdbx_seq_one_letter_code
_entity_poly.pdbx_strand_id
1 'polypeptide(L)' 'MVKYGVTNLVNVPSLYQMLMANPRFRKMDHSHLGTCVCAASPFPKESQEELEGIIGKGKLLELYGM' A
#
# COMPACT_ATOMS: atom_id res chain seq x y z
N MET A 1 6.28 9.76 3.34
CA MET A 1 5.85 10.35 2.05
C MET A 1 6.07 11.84 2.00
N VAL A 2 5.73 12.56 3.07
CA VAL A 2 5.86 14.02 3.24
C VAL A 2 7.18 14.62 2.76
N LYS A 3 8.34 13.99 3.04
CA LYS A 3 9.65 14.56 2.64
C LYS A 3 9.85 14.63 1.11
N TYR A 4 9.32 13.66 0.37
CA TYR A 4 9.61 13.50 -1.06
C TYR A 4 8.39 13.59 -1.96
N GLY A 5 7.20 13.85 -1.42
CA GLY A 5 5.96 13.93 -2.21
C GLY A 5 5.65 12.65 -2.98
N VAL A 6 5.88 11.48 -2.36
CA VAL A 6 5.70 10.18 -3.01
C VAL A 6 4.26 10.01 -3.52
N THR A 7 4.10 9.87 -4.84
CA THR A 7 2.81 9.63 -5.50
C THR A 7 2.55 8.16 -5.77
N ASN A 8 3.60 7.35 -5.88
CA ASN A 8 3.52 5.93 -6.20
C ASN A 8 4.38 5.12 -5.26
N LEU A 9 3.82 4.04 -4.73
CA LEU A 9 4.51 3.11 -3.84
C LEU A 9 4.44 1.72 -4.46
N VAL A 10 5.57 1.02 -4.57
CA VAL A 10 5.63 -0.32 -5.18
C VAL A 10 6.26 -1.26 -4.19
N ASN A 11 5.54 -2.32 -3.79
CA ASN A 11 6.03 -3.31 -2.83
C ASN A 11 5.47 -4.70 -3.12
N VAL A 12 6.05 -5.71 -2.47
CA VAL A 12 5.49 -7.07 -2.36
C VAL A 12 4.51 -7.16 -1.19
N PRO A 13 3.62 -8.17 -1.12
CA PRO A 13 2.63 -8.31 -0.04
C PRO A 13 3.22 -8.24 1.38
N SER A 14 4.32 -8.95 1.63
CA SER A 14 4.95 -9.00 2.96
C SER A 14 5.41 -7.63 3.44
N LEU A 15 5.90 -6.78 2.53
CA LEU A 15 6.35 -5.44 2.88
C LEU A 15 5.17 -4.51 3.15
N TYR A 16 4.04 -4.65 2.43
CA TYR A 16 2.80 -3.95 2.82
C TYR A 16 2.31 -4.40 4.18
N GLN A 17 2.33 -5.69 4.50
CA GLN A 17 1.94 -6.19 5.81
C GLN A 17 2.83 -5.63 6.93
N MET A 18 4.15 -5.56 6.73
CA MET A 18 5.07 -4.91 7.67
C MET A 18 4.76 -3.42 7.84
N LEU A 19 4.45 -2.70 6.76
CA LEU A 19 4.07 -1.29 6.81
C LEU A 19 2.75 -1.10 7.58
N MET A 20 1.73 -1.91 7.29
CA MET A 20 0.44 -1.87 8.00
C MET A 20 0.59 -2.22 9.48
N ALA A 21 1.51 -3.12 9.84
CA ALA A 21 1.82 -3.41 11.25
C ALA A 21 2.48 -2.22 11.97
N ASN A 22 3.06 -1.26 11.25
CA ASN A 22 3.69 -0.08 11.84
C ASN A 22 2.66 1.02 12.14
N PRO A 23 2.44 1.41 13.41
CA PRO A 23 1.45 2.43 13.77
C PRO A 23 1.72 3.81 13.13
N ARG A 24 2.99 4.13 12.82
CA ARG A 24 3.34 5.40 12.15
C ARG A 24 2.83 5.44 10.72
N PHE A 25 2.84 4.31 10.01
CA PHE A 25 2.30 4.23 8.65
C PHE A 25 0.78 4.47 8.68
N ARG A 26 0.06 3.85 9.61
CA ARG A 26 -1.39 4.04 9.77
C ARG A 26 -1.81 5.49 10.04
N LYS A 27 -0.99 6.22 10.79
CA LYS A 27 -1.27 7.60 11.22
C LYS A 27 -0.71 8.68 10.28
N MET A 28 0.11 8.29 9.30
CA MET A 28 0.70 9.22 8.35
C MET A 28 -0.37 9.72 7.36
N ASP A 29 -0.21 10.95 6.88
CA ASP A 29 -1.05 11.45 5.79
C ASP A 29 -0.70 10.75 4.46
N HIS A 30 -1.71 10.11 3.87
CA HIS A 30 -1.66 9.40 2.59
C HIS A 30 -2.35 10.14 1.44
N SER A 31 -2.78 11.39 1.64
CA SER A 31 -3.47 12.21 0.65
C SER A 31 -2.72 12.31 -0.69
N HIS A 32 -1.40 12.44 -0.62
CA HIS A 32 -0.53 12.56 -1.80
C HIS A 32 -0.30 11.25 -2.58
N LEU A 33 -0.64 10.07 -2.01
CA LEU A 33 -0.55 8.82 -2.76
C LEU A 33 -1.62 8.77 -3.86
N GLY A 34 -1.17 8.51 -5.08
CA GLY A 34 -2.00 8.09 -6.20
C GLY A 34 -2.19 6.58 -6.20
N THR A 35 -1.13 5.82 -6.50
CA THR A 35 -1.21 4.36 -6.69
C THR A 35 -0.20 3.59 -5.85
N CYS A 36 -0.69 2.61 -5.12
CA CYS A 36 0.10 1.58 -4.44
C CYS A 36 0.06 0.30 -5.28
N VAL A 37 1.21 -0.08 -5.85
CA VAL A 37 1.36 -1.28 -6.66
C VAL A 37 1.79 -2.44 -5.77
N CYS A 38 1.12 -3.58 -5.89
CA CYS A 38 1.49 -4.84 -5.27
C CYS A 38 1.78 -5.91 -6.32
N ALA A 39 2.92 -6.59 -6.24
CA ALA A 39 3.34 -7.57 -7.25
C ALA A 39 4.16 -8.71 -6.63
N ALA A 40 4.65 -9.62 -7.48
CA ALA A 40 5.49 -10.77 -7.19
C ALA A 40 4.83 -11.95 -6.46
N SER A 41 3.74 -11.73 -5.72
CA SER A 41 2.90 -12.81 -5.19
C SER A 41 1.48 -12.30 -4.93
N PRO A 42 0.47 -13.19 -4.87
CA PRO A 42 -0.90 -12.80 -4.54
C PRO A 42 -0.98 -12.10 -3.18
N PHE A 43 -1.76 -11.03 -3.11
CA PHE A 43 -2.00 -10.28 -1.90
C PHE A 43 -3.36 -10.69 -1.29
N PRO A 44 -3.42 -11.21 -0.04
CA PRO A 44 -4.67 -11.69 0.52
C PRO A 44 -5.75 -10.60 0.60
N LYS A 45 -6.99 -10.95 0.26
CA LYS A 45 -8.12 -10.01 0.17
C LYS A 45 -8.28 -9.15 1.43
N GLU A 46 -8.19 -9.77 2.60
CA GLU A 46 -8.32 -9.06 3.89
C GLU A 46 -7.21 -8.03 4.08
N SER A 47 -5.99 -8.36 3.65
CA SER A 47 -4.86 -7.43 3.67
C SER A 47 -5.00 -6.31 2.62
N GLN A 48 -5.61 -6.59 1.47
CA GLN A 48 -5.94 -5.57 0.48
C GLN A 48 -6.94 -4.56 1.06
N GLU A 49 -8.03 -5.05 1.65
CA GLU A 49 -9.07 -4.23 2.26
C GLU A 49 -8.55 -3.39 3.42
N GLU A 50 -7.67 -3.98 4.26
CA GLU A 50 -6.99 -3.27 5.33
C GLU A 50 -6.07 -2.17 4.81
N LEU A 51 -5.25 -2.47 3.78
CA LEU A 51 -4.34 -1.50 3.19
C LEU A 51 -5.13 -0.31 2.66
N GLU A 52 -6.17 -0.55 1.87
CA GLU A 52 -7.03 0.51 1.35
C GLU A 52 -7.73 1.31 2.45
N GLY A 53 -8.06 0.68 3.57
CA GLY A 53 -8.57 1.37 4.77
C GLY A 53 -7.57 2.37 5.36
N ILE A 54 -6.27 2.18 5.12
CA ILE A 54 -5.19 3.06 5.57
C ILE A 54 -4.84 4.12 4.53
N ILE A 55 -4.63 3.72 3.27
CA ILE A 55 -4.09 4.61 2.22
C ILE A 55 -5.18 5.37 1.43
N GLY A 56 -6.42 4.88 1.47
CA GLY A 56 -7.56 5.34 0.67
C GLY A 56 -8.06 4.29 -0.32
N LYS A 57 -9.38 4.24 -0.52
CA LYS A 57 -10.06 3.31 -1.43
C LYS A 57 -9.69 3.55 -2.90
N GLY A 58 -9.54 2.48 -3.66
CA GLY A 58 -9.23 2.50 -5.09
C GLY A 58 -7.77 2.83 -5.42
N LYS A 59 -6.89 2.89 -4.41
CA LYS A 59 -5.46 3.22 -4.61
C LYS A 59 -4.58 1.99 -4.81
N LEU A 60 -5.07 0.79 -4.52
CA LEU A 60 -4.30 -0.44 -4.68
C LEU A 60 -4.43 -0.99 -6.11
N LEU A 61 -3.29 -1.23 -6.76
CA LEU A 61 -3.18 -1.92 -8.04
C LEU A 61 -2.37 -3.21 -7.83
N GLU A 62 -3.02 -4.35 -7.98
CA GLU A 62 -2.34 -5.65 -7.95
C GLU A 62 -1.91 -6.06 -9.37
N LEU A 63 -0.65 -6.48 -9.50
CA LEU A 63 -0.05 -6.92 -10.76
C LEU A 63 0.36 -8.39 -10.66
N TYR A 64 -0.09 -9.18 -11.63
CA TYR A 64 0.24 -10.60 -11.77
C TYR A 64 1.20 -10.78 -12.94
N GLY A 65 2.36 -11.39 -12.67
CA GLY A 65 3.39 -11.71 -13.66
C GLY A 65 3.74 -13.19 -13.65
N MET A 66 4.39 -13.66 -14.72
CA MET A 66 4.94 -15.02 -14.87
C MET A 66 6.45 -14.96 -15.03
#